data_AF-A0A535FKS9-F1
#
_entry.id   AF-A0A535FKS9-F1
#
_cell.length_a   1.000
_cell.length_b   1.000
_cell.length_c   1.000
_cell.angle_alpha   90.00
_cell.angle_beta   90.00
_cell.angle_gamma   90.00
#
_symmetry.space_group_name_H-M   'P 1'
#
loop_
_entity.id
_entity.type
_entity.pdbx_description
1 polymer ?
#
loop_
_entity_poly.entity_id
_entity_poly.type
_entity_poly.pdbx_seq_one_letter_code
_entity_poly.pdbx_strand_id
1 'polypeptide(L)'
;MKRQTLVEYKDASPEIQAIYDEVMEVSGSPDVFNFLKAFGNNEKVLRAFWSILRYTLLEGDVPALLKQLILFRISVEYGNTYCASLHGRTVLRMDPTITYDELIAMSDGGNMDIPASYRVAIEIVTQMALHPKTVEAEDFDFEEQLRDEGFSEQEIDELISLAGFGVLLNTMTDIVHIPAEASLRPAT
;
A
#
# COMPACT_ATOMS: atom_id res chain seq x y z
N MET A 1 -20.36 -6.59 12.76
CA MET A 1 -20.68 -6.77 11.33
C MET A 1 -19.88 -7.96 10.81
N LYS A 2 -20.42 -8.83 9.94
CA LYS A 2 -19.70 -10.05 9.51
C LYS A 2 -19.32 -9.97 8.03
N ARG A 3 -18.05 -9.67 7.77
CA ARG A 3 -17.29 -10.36 6.74
C ARG A 3 -15.93 -10.67 7.34
N GLN A 4 -15.69 -11.95 7.62
CA GLN A 4 -14.40 -12.54 7.31
C GLN A 4 -14.63 -14.03 7.09
N THR A 5 -14.42 -14.45 5.85
CA THR A 5 -14.10 -15.83 5.50
C THR A 5 -12.99 -15.66 4.49
N LEU A 6 -11.76 -15.82 4.96
CA LEU A 6 -10.60 -15.91 4.09
C LEU A 6 -10.67 -17.27 3.43
N VAL A 7 -10.67 -17.30 2.10
CA VAL A 7 -10.60 -18.57 1.37
C VAL A 7 -9.14 -18.98 1.38
N GLU A 8 -8.81 -19.93 2.26
CA GLU A 8 -7.49 -20.52 2.33
C GLU A 8 -7.21 -21.35 1.07
N TYR A 9 -5.93 -21.50 0.71
CA TYR A 9 -5.51 -22.21 -0.50
C TYR A 9 -6.16 -23.60 -0.63
N LYS A 10 -6.18 -24.37 0.46
CA LYS A 10 -6.75 -25.72 0.50
C LYS A 10 -8.27 -25.78 0.27
N ASP A 11 -8.97 -24.67 0.53
CA ASP A 11 -10.43 -24.54 0.44
C ASP A 11 -10.87 -23.82 -0.85
N ALA A 12 -9.89 -23.36 -1.66
CA ALA A 12 -10.10 -22.64 -2.91
C ALA A 12 -10.43 -23.58 -4.08
N SER A 13 -11.17 -23.08 -5.06
CA SER A 13 -11.35 -23.79 -6.34
C SER A 13 -10.03 -23.84 -7.13
N PRO A 14 -9.89 -24.76 -8.10
CA PRO A 14 -8.67 -24.85 -8.92
C PRO A 14 -8.31 -23.53 -9.62
N GLU A 15 -9.30 -22.76 -10.06
CA GLU A 15 -9.09 -21.47 -10.74
C GLU A 15 -8.57 -20.40 -9.77
N ILE A 16 -9.03 -20.41 -8.52
CA ILE A 16 -8.55 -19.53 -7.47
C ILE A 16 -7.13 -19.92 -7.03
N GLN A 17 -6.85 -21.22 -6.90
CA GLN A 17 -5.52 -21.74 -6.59
C GLN A 17 -4.50 -21.29 -7.62
N ALA A 18 -4.83 -21.32 -8.91
CA ALA A 18 -3.94 -20.84 -9.96
C ALA A 18 -3.60 -19.34 -9.82
N ILE A 19 -4.55 -18.50 -9.37
CA ILE A 19 -4.26 -17.09 -9.07
C ILE A 19 -3.36 -16.98 -7.83
N TYR A 20 -3.60 -17.79 -6.80
CA TYR A 20 -2.80 -17.81 -5.59
C TYR A 20 -1.35 -18.25 -5.83
N ASP A 21 -1.15 -19.25 -6.68
CA ASP A 21 0.17 -19.71 -7.10
C ASP A 21 0.95 -18.57 -7.76
N GLU A 22 0.30 -17.86 -8.69
CA GLU A 22 0.89 -16.69 -9.35
C GLU A 22 1.23 -15.57 -8.35
N VAL A 23 0.36 -15.32 -7.37
CA VAL A 23 0.63 -14.33 -6.31
C VAL A 23 1.89 -14.69 -5.53
N MET A 24 2.01 -15.94 -5.09
CA MET A 24 3.17 -16.41 -4.32
C MET A 24 4.46 -16.41 -5.15
N GLU A 25 4.38 -16.80 -6.43
CA GLU A 25 5.50 -16.78 -7.36
C GLU A 25 6.02 -15.35 -7.58
N VAL A 26 5.14 -14.40 -7.93
CA VAL A 26 5.53 -13.02 -8.25
C VAL A 26 5.97 -12.24 -7.02
N SER A 27 5.30 -12.41 -5.88
CA SER A 27 5.64 -11.69 -4.65
C SER A 27 6.82 -12.29 -3.87
N GLY A 28 7.18 -13.55 -4.16
CA GLY A 28 8.11 -14.33 -3.35
C GLY A 28 7.60 -14.63 -1.93
N SER A 29 6.32 -14.37 -1.65
CA SER A 29 5.70 -14.63 -0.35
C SER A 29 5.36 -16.10 -0.20
N PRO A 30 5.55 -16.71 0.99
CA PRO A 30 5.17 -18.10 1.24
C PRO A 30 3.66 -18.30 1.33
N ASP A 31 2.88 -17.22 1.34
CA ASP A 31 1.42 -17.24 1.43
C ASP A 31 0.80 -16.04 0.70
N VAL A 32 -0.47 -16.15 0.36
CA VAL A 32 -1.26 -15.14 -0.32
C VAL A 32 -1.67 -14.04 0.66
N PHE A 33 -1.67 -12.79 0.21
CA PHE A 33 -2.11 -11.65 1.03
C PHE A 33 -3.56 -11.83 1.47
N ASN A 34 -3.84 -11.58 2.76
CA ASN A 34 -5.21 -11.71 3.30
C ASN A 34 -6.23 -10.83 2.56
N PHE A 35 -5.81 -9.68 2.04
CA PHE A 35 -6.62 -8.85 1.16
C PHE A 35 -7.18 -9.66 -0.02
N LEU A 36 -6.32 -10.41 -0.72
CA LEU A 36 -6.71 -11.26 -1.85
C LEU A 36 -7.54 -12.46 -1.36
N LYS A 37 -7.16 -13.10 -0.25
CA LYS A 37 -7.93 -14.21 0.33
C LYS A 37 -9.36 -13.84 0.68
N ALA A 38 -9.61 -12.59 1.05
CA ALA A 38 -10.95 -12.09 1.34
C ALA A 38 -11.88 -12.13 0.11
N PHE A 39 -11.34 -12.20 -1.12
CA PHE A 39 -12.10 -12.25 -2.37
C PHE A 39 -12.01 -13.61 -3.09
N GLY A 40 -11.45 -14.64 -2.46
CA GLY A 40 -11.26 -15.97 -3.06
C GLY A 40 -12.54 -16.75 -3.39
N ASN A 41 -13.72 -16.18 -3.20
CA ASN A 41 -15.01 -16.75 -3.64
C ASN A 41 -15.41 -16.33 -5.07
N ASN A 42 -14.69 -15.39 -5.68
CA ASN A 42 -14.99 -14.88 -7.02
C ASN A 42 -13.71 -14.67 -7.82
N GLU A 43 -13.45 -15.58 -8.75
CA GLU A 43 -12.25 -15.61 -9.58
C GLU A 43 -12.02 -14.30 -10.34
N LYS A 44 -13.06 -13.77 -10.99
CA LYS A 44 -12.94 -12.55 -11.81
C LYS A 44 -12.58 -11.34 -10.95
N VAL A 45 -13.19 -11.22 -9.78
CA VAL A 45 -12.91 -10.13 -8.83
C VAL A 45 -11.50 -10.28 -8.23
N LEU A 46 -11.13 -11.50 -7.82
CA LEU A 46 -9.79 -11.80 -7.31
C LEU A 46 -8.72 -11.47 -8.35
N ARG A 47 -8.91 -11.89 -9.61
CA ARG A 47 -8.00 -11.61 -10.73
C ARG A 47 -7.83 -10.12 -10.97
N ALA A 48 -8.92 -9.34 -10.90
CA ALA A 48 -8.85 -7.89 -11.05
C ALA A 48 -8.02 -7.25 -9.92
N PHE A 49 -8.26 -7.63 -8.67
CA PHE A 49 -7.50 -7.09 -7.53
C PHE A 49 -6.05 -7.53 -7.51
N TRP A 50 -5.76 -8.77 -7.91
CA TRP A 50 -4.38 -9.19 -8.08
C TRP A 50 -3.67 -8.38 -9.16
N SER A 51 -4.32 -8.14 -10.31
CA SER A 51 -3.72 -7.36 -11.40
C SER A 51 -3.43 -5.92 -10.96
N ILE A 52 -4.36 -5.28 -10.27
CA ILE A 52 -4.15 -3.93 -9.72
C ILE A 52 -2.97 -3.95 -8.74
N LEU A 53 -3.00 -4.83 -7.73
CA LEU A 53 -1.94 -4.91 -6.73
C LEU A 53 -0.56 -5.17 -7.36
N ARG A 54 -0.48 -6.10 -8.32
CA ARG A 54 0.77 -6.45 -8.99
C ARG A 54 1.38 -5.23 -9.68
N TYR A 55 0.61 -4.54 -10.51
CA TYR A 55 1.13 -3.47 -11.36
C TYR A 55 1.17 -2.09 -10.70
N THR A 56 0.54 -1.89 -9.52
CA THR A 56 0.68 -0.64 -8.76
C THR A 56 1.69 -0.76 -7.62
N LEU A 57 1.80 -1.92 -6.97
CA LEU A 57 2.60 -2.09 -5.76
C LEU A 57 3.88 -2.91 -5.95
N LEU A 58 3.83 -3.99 -6.71
CA LEU A 58 4.94 -4.97 -6.76
C LEU A 58 5.90 -4.72 -7.93
N GLU A 59 5.36 -4.44 -9.10
CA GLU A 59 6.13 -4.14 -10.31
C GLU A 59 6.17 -2.63 -10.58
N GLY A 60 7.12 -2.21 -11.40
CA GLY A 60 7.34 -0.80 -11.77
C GLY A 60 8.70 -0.26 -11.34
N ASP A 61 8.94 1.01 -11.66
CA ASP A 61 10.23 1.67 -11.51
C ASP A 61 10.34 2.46 -10.19
N VAL A 62 9.22 2.88 -9.59
CA VAL A 62 9.25 3.55 -8.28
C VAL A 62 9.74 2.57 -7.21
N PRO A 63 10.74 2.93 -6.37
CA PRO A 63 11.30 2.03 -5.38
C PRO A 63 10.25 1.42 -4.44
N ALA A 64 10.32 0.10 -4.23
CA ALA A 64 9.35 -0.62 -3.40
C ALA A 64 9.25 -0.06 -1.97
N LEU A 65 10.37 0.37 -1.37
CA LEU A 65 10.38 1.00 -0.05
C LEU A 65 9.55 2.29 -0.03
N LEU A 66 9.68 3.13 -1.06
CA LEU A 66 8.89 4.37 -1.19
C LEU A 66 7.40 4.05 -1.33
N LYS A 67 7.03 3.06 -2.16
CA LYS A 67 5.63 2.61 -2.29
C LYS A 67 5.04 2.19 -0.94
N GLN A 68 5.80 1.48 -0.11
CA GLN A 68 5.35 1.04 1.22
C GLN A 68 5.25 2.19 2.22
N LEU A 69 6.17 3.16 2.20
CA LEU A 69 6.10 4.37 3.03
C LEU A 69 4.87 5.21 2.70
N ILE A 70 4.57 5.40 1.42
CA ILE A 70 3.37 6.09 0.94
C ILE A 70 2.11 5.37 1.44
N LEU A 71 2.00 4.06 1.22
CA LEU A 71 0.82 3.31 1.66
C LEU A 71 0.67 3.30 3.17
N PHE A 72 1.78 3.24 3.93
CA PHE A 72 1.74 3.40 5.38
C PHE A 72 1.18 4.77 5.78
N ARG A 73 1.69 5.86 5.19
CA ARG A 73 1.22 7.23 5.48
C ARG A 73 -0.28 7.38 5.17
N ILE A 74 -0.71 6.97 3.98
CA ILE A 74 -2.11 7.01 3.57
C ILE A 74 -2.97 6.22 4.57
N SER A 75 -2.55 5.01 4.95
CA SER A 75 -3.33 4.15 5.85
C SER A 75 -3.46 4.69 7.26
N VAL A 76 -2.42 5.35 7.80
CA VAL A 76 -2.49 6.00 9.11
C VAL A 76 -3.50 7.14 9.07
N GLU A 77 -3.41 8.02 8.07
CA GLU A 77 -4.30 9.19 7.97
C GLU A 77 -5.74 8.80 7.59
N TYR A 78 -5.91 7.74 6.79
CA TYR A 78 -7.21 7.14 6.50
C TYR A 78 -7.85 6.48 7.74
N GLY A 79 -7.03 6.06 8.72
CA GLY A 79 -7.48 5.40 9.95
C GLY A 79 -7.65 3.87 9.85
N ASN A 80 -7.03 3.24 8.84
CA ASN A 80 -7.13 1.79 8.64
C ASN A 80 -5.98 1.05 9.34
N THR A 81 -6.31 0.43 10.48
CA THR A 81 -5.31 -0.23 11.34
C THR A 81 -4.68 -1.48 10.72
N TYR A 82 -5.41 -2.22 9.88
CA TYR A 82 -4.88 -3.41 9.21
C TYR A 82 -3.78 -3.01 8.20
N CYS A 83 -4.08 -2.08 7.32
CA CYS A 83 -3.14 -1.62 6.29
C CYS A 83 -1.96 -0.87 6.91
N ALA A 84 -2.20 0.01 7.91
CA ALA A 84 -1.11 0.69 8.60
C ALA A 84 -0.14 -0.30 9.26
N SER A 85 -0.67 -1.35 9.92
CA SER A 85 0.17 -2.40 10.50
C SER A 85 0.93 -3.20 9.44
N LEU A 86 0.26 -3.61 8.36
CA LEU A 86 0.87 -4.38 7.28
C LEU A 86 2.01 -3.63 6.59
N HIS A 87 1.76 -2.39 6.17
CA HIS A 87 2.75 -1.58 5.46
C HIS A 87 3.89 -1.17 6.39
N GLY A 88 3.61 -0.80 7.64
CA GLY A 88 4.65 -0.51 8.63
C GLY A 88 5.59 -1.70 8.86
N ARG A 89 5.04 -2.92 9.04
CA ARG A 89 5.86 -4.15 9.13
C ARG A 89 6.69 -4.41 7.89
N THR A 90 6.11 -4.12 6.73
CA THR A 90 6.79 -4.33 5.45
C THR A 90 7.97 -3.37 5.31
N VAL A 91 7.80 -2.09 5.67
CA VAL A 91 8.90 -1.12 5.72
C VAL A 91 10.00 -1.57 6.66
N LEU A 92 9.67 -1.91 7.91
CA LEU A 92 10.66 -2.36 8.91
C LEU A 92 11.42 -3.63 8.50
N ARG A 93 10.80 -4.48 7.68
CA ARG A 93 11.45 -5.68 7.12
C ARG A 93 12.35 -5.33 5.92
N MET A 94 11.94 -4.37 5.09
CA MET A 94 12.71 -3.93 3.92
C MET A 94 13.94 -3.12 4.33
N ASP A 95 13.80 -2.28 5.35
CA ASP A 95 14.88 -1.47 5.90
C ASP A 95 14.88 -1.53 7.43
N PRO A 96 15.73 -2.40 8.02
CA PRO A 96 15.89 -2.53 9.46
C PRO A 96 16.50 -1.32 10.15
N THR A 97 16.98 -0.30 9.42
CA THR A 97 17.50 0.92 10.01
C THR A 97 16.39 1.90 10.39
N ILE A 98 15.24 1.80 9.74
CA ILE A 98 14.04 2.55 10.09
C ILE A 98 13.41 1.93 11.34
N THR A 99 13.10 2.78 12.31
CA THR A 99 12.39 2.40 13.53
C THR A 99 10.89 2.67 13.42
N TYR A 100 10.09 1.99 14.26
CA TYR A 100 8.66 2.24 14.31
C TYR A 100 8.33 3.68 14.78
N ASP A 101 9.12 4.23 15.70
CA ASP A 101 8.91 5.60 16.18
C ASP A 101 9.18 6.63 15.07
N GLU A 102 10.15 6.39 14.18
CA GLU A 102 10.36 7.20 12.99
C GLU A 102 9.20 7.12 12.01
N LEU A 103 8.63 5.92 11.78
CA LEU A 103 7.44 5.77 10.93
C LEU A 103 6.28 6.60 11.47
N ILE A 104 6.02 6.53 12.77
CA ILE A 104 4.95 7.31 13.41
C ILE A 104 5.24 8.81 13.32
N ALA A 105 6.48 9.23 13.59
CA ALA A 105 6.87 10.62 13.43
C ALA A 105 6.61 11.12 12.00
N MET A 106 7.01 10.36 10.98
CA MET A 106 6.73 10.67 9.58
C MET A 106 5.21 10.74 9.28
N SER A 107 4.39 9.87 9.89
CA SER A 107 2.93 9.95 9.76
C SER A 107 2.27 11.12 10.50
N ASP A 108 3.01 11.80 11.38
CA ASP A 108 2.55 13.02 12.08
C ASP A 108 3.18 14.28 11.47
N GLY A 109 3.87 14.17 10.32
CA GLY A 109 4.56 15.30 9.67
C GLY A 109 5.91 15.65 10.31
N GLY A 110 6.41 14.78 11.19
CA GLY A 110 7.75 14.84 11.77
C GLY A 110 8.83 14.34 10.82
N ASN A 111 10.09 14.50 11.23
CA ASN A 111 11.24 14.19 10.39
C ASN A 111 11.64 12.71 10.49
N MET A 112 11.95 12.11 9.34
CA MET A 112 12.61 10.82 9.20
C MET A 112 13.82 11.00 8.28
N ASP A 113 14.92 10.29 8.55
CA ASP A 113 16.12 10.35 7.73
C ASP A 113 15.95 9.54 6.43
N ILE A 114 15.26 10.14 5.47
CA ILE A 114 15.02 9.61 4.12
C ILE A 114 15.41 10.66 3.05
N PRO A 115 15.59 10.26 1.78
CA PRO A 115 15.84 11.22 0.70
C PRO A 115 14.77 12.32 0.60
N ALA A 116 15.15 13.50 0.11
CA ALA A 116 14.21 14.61 -0.11
C ALA A 116 13.08 14.20 -1.07
N SER A 117 13.44 13.54 -2.17
CA SER A 117 12.49 13.00 -3.14
C SER A 117 11.45 12.06 -2.53
N TYR A 118 11.83 11.27 -1.52
CA TYR A 118 10.89 10.40 -0.81
C TYR A 118 9.91 11.21 0.03
N ARG A 119 10.38 12.24 0.77
CA ARG A 119 9.49 13.11 1.55
C ARG A 119 8.47 13.80 0.66
N VAL A 120 8.93 14.37 -0.46
CA VAL A 120 8.06 15.07 -1.42
C VAL A 120 7.02 14.13 -2.01
N ALA A 121 7.44 12.94 -2.48
CA ALA A 121 6.51 11.96 -3.02
C ALA A 121 5.51 11.45 -1.98
N ILE A 122 5.94 11.20 -0.73
CA ILE A 122 5.04 10.80 0.36
C ILE A 122 3.97 11.84 0.61
N GLU A 123 4.35 13.12 0.71
CA GLU A 123 3.38 14.20 0.94
C GLU A 123 2.41 14.34 -0.22
N ILE A 124 2.93 14.50 -1.45
CA ILE A 124 2.11 14.72 -2.65
C ILE A 124 1.13 13.57 -2.88
N VAL A 125 1.60 12.32 -2.83
CA VAL A 125 0.75 11.16 -3.10
C VAL A 125 -0.28 10.96 -1.98
N THR A 126 0.04 11.31 -0.75
CA THR A 126 -0.93 11.32 0.36
C THR A 126 -2.01 12.38 0.14
N GLN A 127 -1.63 13.60 -0.29
CA GLN A 127 -2.59 14.65 -0.63
C GLN A 127 -3.51 14.23 -1.79
N MET A 128 -2.97 13.61 -2.84
CA MET A 128 -3.76 13.06 -3.95
C MET A 128 -4.78 12.02 -3.46
N ALA A 129 -4.36 11.12 -2.57
CA ALA A 129 -5.21 10.03 -2.09
C ALA A 129 -6.36 10.53 -1.21
N LEU A 130 -6.06 11.45 -0.28
CA LEU A 130 -7.00 11.80 0.79
C LEU A 130 -7.72 13.13 0.56
N HIS A 131 -7.12 14.01 -0.24
CA HIS A 131 -7.63 15.35 -0.53
C HIS A 131 -7.62 15.65 -2.04
N PRO A 132 -8.11 14.77 -2.94
CA PRO A 132 -7.92 14.91 -4.39
C PRO A 132 -8.38 16.24 -5.02
N LYS A 133 -9.25 17.00 -4.33
CA LYS A 133 -9.69 18.33 -4.76
C LYS A 133 -8.66 19.44 -4.51
N THR A 134 -7.70 19.23 -3.63
CA THR A 134 -6.59 20.17 -3.41
C THR A 134 -5.62 20.16 -4.58
N VAL A 135 -5.60 19.06 -5.34
CA VAL A 135 -4.80 18.92 -6.57
C VAL A 135 -5.31 19.82 -7.72
N GLU A 136 -6.53 20.33 -7.62
CA GLU A 136 -7.09 21.28 -8.59
C GLU A 136 -6.71 22.74 -8.28
N ALA A 137 -5.97 23.00 -7.19
CA ALA A 137 -5.54 24.33 -6.83
C ALA A 137 -4.43 24.83 -7.78
N GLU A 138 -4.50 26.09 -8.21
CA GLU A 138 -3.54 26.68 -9.16
C GLU A 138 -2.09 26.65 -8.67
N ASP A 139 -1.86 26.51 -7.37
CA ASP A 139 -0.56 26.43 -6.73
C ASP A 139 -0.07 25.00 -6.45
N PHE A 140 -0.84 23.97 -6.83
CA PHE A 140 -0.48 22.56 -6.64
C PHE A 140 -0.11 21.88 -7.97
N ASP A 141 1.02 22.27 -8.56
CA ASP A 141 1.58 21.54 -9.70
C ASP A 141 2.39 20.34 -9.20
N PHE A 142 1.71 19.22 -8.95
CA PHE A 142 2.34 18.03 -8.42
C PHE A 142 3.33 17.39 -9.42
N GLU A 143 3.07 17.53 -10.73
CA GLU A 143 3.92 16.93 -11.74
C GLU A 143 5.26 17.67 -11.79
N GLU A 144 5.24 19.01 -11.78
CA GLU A 144 6.47 19.82 -11.71
C GLU A 144 7.25 19.53 -10.43
N GLN A 145 6.56 19.48 -9.27
CA GLN A 145 7.22 19.16 -7.98
C GLN A 145 7.87 17.77 -7.97
N LEU A 146 7.24 16.76 -8.56
CA LEU A 146 7.84 15.43 -8.67
C LEU A 146 8.99 15.40 -9.69
N ARG A 147 8.88 16.12 -10.81
CA ARG A 147 9.97 16.26 -11.80
C ARG A 147 11.20 16.95 -11.21
N ASP A 148 11.02 17.98 -10.38
CA ASP A 148 12.11 18.70 -9.71
C ASP A 148 12.91 17.79 -8.76
N GLU A 149 12.25 16.78 -8.18
CA GLU A 149 12.88 15.72 -7.37
C GLU A 149 13.46 14.56 -8.20
N GLY A 150 13.34 14.62 -9.51
CA GLY A 150 13.96 13.70 -10.46
C GLY A 150 13.12 12.49 -10.87
N PHE A 151 11.83 12.46 -10.53
CA PHE A 151 10.93 11.40 -11.01
C PHE A 151 10.65 11.55 -12.51
N SER A 152 10.71 10.44 -13.23
CA SER A 152 10.32 10.35 -14.64
C SER A 152 8.79 10.36 -14.80
N GLU A 153 8.31 10.63 -16.02
CA GLU A 153 6.87 10.58 -16.34
C GLU A 153 6.24 9.21 -16.02
N GLN A 154 6.98 8.12 -16.26
CA GLN A 154 6.51 6.77 -15.95
C GLN A 154 6.38 6.55 -14.43
N GLU A 155 7.33 7.05 -13.64
CA GLU A 155 7.26 6.99 -12.17
C GLU A 155 6.14 7.88 -11.63
N ILE A 156 5.87 9.04 -12.24
CA ILE A 156 4.77 9.92 -11.88
C ILE A 156 3.42 9.19 -12.10
N ASP A 157 3.22 8.53 -13.24
CA ASP A 157 2.03 7.70 -13.49
C ASP A 157 1.87 6.58 -12.45
N GLU A 158 2.98 5.96 -12.04
CA GLU A 158 2.97 4.96 -10.97
C GLU A 158 2.58 5.55 -9.61
N LEU A 159 3.10 6.73 -9.26
CA LEU A 159 2.78 7.42 -8.00
C LEU A 159 1.30 7.84 -7.95
N ILE A 160 0.75 8.38 -9.04
CA ILE A 160 -0.68 8.71 -9.15
C ILE A 160 -1.53 7.45 -8.99
N SER A 161 -1.14 6.36 -9.68
CA SER A 161 -1.84 5.08 -9.58
C SER A 161 -1.79 4.50 -8.16
N LEU A 162 -0.68 4.70 -7.46
CA LEU A 162 -0.51 4.28 -6.06
C LEU A 162 -1.42 5.07 -5.12
N ALA A 163 -1.67 6.36 -5.37
CA ALA A 163 -2.63 7.15 -4.59
C ALA A 163 -4.02 6.51 -4.61
N GLY A 164 -4.53 6.24 -5.82
CA GLY A 164 -5.84 5.60 -6.02
C GLY A 164 -5.89 4.18 -5.45
N PHE A 165 -4.82 3.41 -5.63
CA PHE A 165 -4.70 2.07 -5.05
C PHE A 165 -4.72 2.12 -3.51
N GLY A 166 -4.04 3.09 -2.89
CA GLY A 166 -4.05 3.28 -1.44
C GLY A 166 -5.47 3.48 -0.92
N VAL A 167 -6.26 4.36 -1.53
CA VAL A 167 -7.67 4.56 -1.15
C VAL A 167 -8.47 3.27 -1.32
N LEU A 168 -8.36 2.62 -2.48
CA LEU A 168 -9.06 1.35 -2.76
C LEU A 168 -8.73 0.29 -1.71
N LEU A 169 -7.44 0.08 -1.42
CA LEU A 169 -6.96 -0.94 -0.49
C LEU A 169 -7.50 -0.67 0.93
N ASN A 170 -7.43 0.57 1.40
CA ASN A 170 -7.93 0.96 2.72
C ASN A 170 -9.46 0.80 2.80
N THR A 171 -10.22 1.32 1.83
CA THR A 171 -11.68 1.16 1.78
C THR A 171 -12.08 -0.32 1.79
N MET A 172 -11.45 -1.13 0.95
CA MET A 172 -11.83 -2.54 0.82
C MET A 172 -11.45 -3.34 2.05
N THR A 173 -10.25 -3.17 2.61
CA THR A 173 -9.85 -3.92 3.81
C THR A 173 -10.71 -3.59 5.04
N ASP A 174 -11.21 -2.35 5.16
CA ASP A 174 -12.18 -1.99 6.19
C ASP A 174 -13.55 -2.66 6.00
N ILE A 175 -14.09 -2.65 4.78
CA ILE A 175 -15.38 -3.31 4.46
C ILE A 175 -15.34 -4.80 4.78
N VAL A 176 -14.17 -5.41 4.59
CA VAL A 176 -13.99 -6.88 4.65
C VAL A 176 -13.42 -7.36 5.96
N HIS A 177 -13.24 -6.43 6.92
CA HIS A 177 -12.86 -6.63 8.32
C HIS A 177 -11.74 -7.65 8.52
N ILE A 178 -10.64 -7.50 7.78
CA ILE A 178 -9.44 -8.32 8.00
C ILE A 178 -8.84 -7.89 9.35
N PRO A 179 -8.60 -8.82 10.29
CA PRO A 179 -8.00 -8.47 11.57
C PRO A 179 -6.58 -8.00 11.34
N ALA A 180 -6.25 -6.86 11.95
CA ALA A 180 -4.87 -6.44 12.10
C ALA A 180 -4.07 -7.53 12.82
N GLU A 181 -2.82 -7.74 12.39
CA GLU A 181 -1.88 -8.53 13.18
C GLU A 181 -1.55 -7.82 14.51
N ALA A 182 -0.86 -8.52 15.40
CA ALA A 182 -0.42 -7.96 16.67
C ALA A 182 0.32 -6.61 16.49
N SER A 183 0.21 -5.76 17.51
CA SER A 183 0.77 -4.40 17.52
C SER A 183 2.21 -4.39 17.01
N LEU A 184 2.49 -3.42 16.13
CA LEU A 184 3.83 -3.11 15.64
C LEU A 184 4.77 -2.59 16.72
N ARG A 185 4.22 -2.06 17.81
CA ARG A 185 5.02 -1.52 18.91
C ARG A 185 5.71 -2.68 19.64
N PRO A 186 7.05 -2.65 19.83
CA PRO A 186 7.73 -3.60 20.70
C PRO A 186 7.07 -3.60 22.09
N ALA A 187 6.96 -4.77 22.71
CA ALA A 187 6.53 -4.84 24.10
C ALA A 187 7.52 -4.05 24.97
N THR A 188 7.02 -3.05 25.69
CA THR A 188 7.79 -2.24 26.65
C THR A 188 8.24 -3.05 27.84
#